data_AF-A0A2V5TMH4-F1
#
_entry.id   AF-A0A2V5TMH4-F1
#
_cell.length_a   1.000
_cell.length_b   1.000
_cell.length_c   1.000
_cell.angle_alpha   90.00
_cell.angle_beta   90.00
_cell.angle_gamma   90.00
#
_symmetry.space_group_name_H-M   'P 1'
#
loop_
_entity.id
_entity.type
_entity.pdbx_description
1 polymer ?
#
loop_
_entity_poly.entity_id
_entity_poly.type
_entity_poly.pdbx_seq_one_letter_code
_entity_poly.pdbx_strand_id
1 'polypeptide(L)'
;MKNLTRVLLAVVAFGFLVGSSRAGDEVDKNLTKQMLNILKEWKTITPGTTRTELLKVFTTEGGLSTAARRTFVHRRCPYIKVDVDFTLSDPKQRDERPTDTVSKISRPYLELPIGD
;
A
#
# COMPACT_ATOMS: atom_id res chain seq x y z
N MET A 1 -46.83 5.94 -38.61
CA MET A 1 -45.50 5.29 -38.79
C MET A 1 -44.32 6.27 -38.86
N LYS A 2 -44.50 7.56 -39.17
CA LYS A 2 -43.41 8.55 -39.30
C LYS A 2 -42.94 9.15 -37.95
N ASN A 3 -43.82 9.07 -36.96
CA ASN A 3 -43.68 9.57 -35.60
C ASN A 3 -42.94 8.58 -34.69
N LEU A 4 -43.08 7.28 -34.93
CA LEU A 4 -42.36 6.23 -34.22
C LEU A 4 -40.87 6.19 -34.61
N THR A 5 -40.57 6.45 -35.90
CA THR A 5 -39.20 6.53 -36.43
C THR A 5 -38.42 7.73 -35.87
N ARG A 6 -39.11 8.84 -35.58
CA ARG A 6 -38.48 10.04 -34.99
C ARG A 6 -38.10 9.85 -33.53
N VAL A 7 -38.92 9.13 -32.76
CA VAL A 7 -38.64 8.83 -31.34
C VAL A 7 -37.46 7.88 -31.21
N LEU A 8 -37.36 6.88 -32.07
CA LEU A 8 -36.21 5.96 -32.10
C LEU A 8 -34.88 6.65 -32.47
N LEU A 9 -34.90 7.63 -33.39
CA LEU A 9 -33.70 8.39 -33.75
C LEU A 9 -33.19 9.28 -32.61
N ALA A 10 -34.08 9.83 -31.78
CA ALA A 10 -33.70 10.67 -30.65
C ALA A 10 -33.06 9.88 -29.50
N VAL A 11 -33.50 8.65 -29.25
CA VAL A 11 -32.94 7.79 -28.19
C VAL A 11 -31.53 7.29 -28.57
N VAL A 12 -31.28 7.00 -29.86
CA VAL A 12 -29.95 6.63 -30.33
C VAL A 12 -28.97 7.82 -30.24
N ALA A 13 -29.42 9.05 -30.48
CA ALA A 13 -28.57 10.24 -30.32
C ALA A 13 -28.23 10.56 -28.86
N PHE A 14 -29.10 10.22 -27.89
CA PHE A 14 -28.83 10.44 -26.47
C PHE A 14 -27.96 9.32 -25.85
N GLY A 15 -28.00 8.12 -26.40
CA GLY A 15 -27.20 6.98 -25.94
C GLY A 15 -25.69 7.08 -26.19
N PHE A 16 -25.25 7.96 -27.11
CA PHE A 16 -23.83 8.20 -27.39
C PHE A 16 -23.19 9.27 -26.47
N LEU A 17 -23.96 9.86 -25.56
CA LEU A 17 -23.44 10.75 -24.50
C LEU A 17 -23.24 10.03 -23.16
N VAL A 18 -23.34 8.69 -23.12
CA VAL A 18 -22.65 7.92 -22.10
C VAL A 18 -21.17 8.05 -22.44
N GLY A 19 -20.58 9.13 -21.93
CA GLY A 19 -19.19 9.43 -22.13
C GLY A 19 -18.39 8.18 -21.83
N SER A 20 -17.71 7.66 -22.85
CA SER A 20 -16.51 6.88 -22.61
C SER A 20 -15.64 7.76 -21.73
N SER A 21 -15.68 7.52 -20.42
CA SER A 21 -14.65 7.98 -19.51
C SER A 21 -13.40 7.30 -20.03
N ARG A 22 -12.69 7.97 -20.94
CA ARG A 22 -11.30 7.69 -21.21
C ARG A 22 -10.69 7.63 -19.82
N ALA A 23 -10.23 6.46 -19.40
CA ALA A 23 -9.27 6.38 -18.32
C ALA A 23 -8.22 7.41 -18.70
N GLY A 24 -8.18 8.53 -17.99
CA GLY A 24 -7.35 9.64 -18.39
C GLY A 24 -5.92 9.13 -18.36
N ASP A 25 -5.23 9.17 -19.50
CA ASP A 25 -3.77 9.02 -19.59
C ASP A 25 -3.02 10.14 -18.83
N GLU A 26 -3.74 10.97 -18.06
CA GLU A 26 -3.15 11.98 -17.19
C GLU A 26 -2.69 11.34 -15.88
N VAL A 27 -1.42 11.56 -15.54
CA VAL A 27 -0.84 11.16 -14.26
C VAL A 27 -1.69 11.74 -13.11
N ASP A 28 -2.22 10.87 -12.24
CA ASP A 28 -2.89 11.31 -11.02
C ASP A 28 -1.87 11.97 -10.08
N LYS A 29 -1.89 13.30 -10.05
CA LYS A 29 -0.96 14.12 -9.25
C LYS A 29 -1.14 13.90 -7.76
N ASN A 30 -2.36 13.64 -7.29
CA ASN A 30 -2.65 13.43 -5.88
C ASN A 30 -2.12 12.06 -5.44
N LEU A 31 -2.42 11.01 -6.20
CA LEU A 31 -1.87 9.68 -5.95
C LEU A 31 -0.34 9.69 -5.99
N THR A 32 0.26 10.34 -7.00
CA THR A 32 1.72 10.48 -7.12
C THR A 32 2.31 11.16 -5.89
N LYS A 33 1.68 12.24 -5.39
CA LYS A 33 2.11 12.94 -4.18
C LYS A 33 1.98 12.06 -2.93
N GLN A 34 0.91 11.27 -2.82
CA GLN A 34 0.72 10.34 -1.70
C GLN A 34 1.78 9.23 -1.72
N MET A 35 2.05 8.63 -2.88
CA MET A 35 3.10 7.62 -3.03
C MET A 35 4.47 8.19 -2.71
N LEU A 36 4.78 9.42 -3.15
CA LEU A 36 6.04 10.08 -2.79
C LEU A 36 6.19 10.28 -1.28
N ASN A 37 5.11 10.65 -0.58
CA ASN A 37 5.15 10.80 0.87
C ASN A 37 5.40 9.47 1.57
N ILE A 38 4.75 8.39 1.14
CA ILE A 38 5.02 7.04 1.66
C ILE A 38 6.48 6.63 1.41
N LEU A 39 7.01 6.88 0.22
CA LEU A 39 8.41 6.60 -0.09
C LEU A 39 9.38 7.42 0.77
N LYS A 40 9.02 8.64 1.16
CA LYS A 40 9.82 9.46 2.09
C LYS A 40 9.78 8.90 3.51
N GLU A 41 8.60 8.53 4.00
CA GLU A 41 8.42 7.89 5.31
C GLU A 41 9.17 6.54 5.40
N TRP A 42 9.11 5.71 4.35
CA TRP A 42 9.89 4.48 4.27
C TRP A 42 11.41 4.75 4.30
N LYS A 43 11.89 5.77 3.57
CA LYS A 43 13.32 6.13 3.52
C LYS A 43 13.90 6.56 4.87
N THR A 44 13.09 6.96 5.85
CA THR A 44 13.60 7.28 7.19
C THR A 44 13.93 6.03 8.01
N ILE A 45 13.47 4.85 7.58
CA ILE A 45 13.76 3.58 8.22
C ILE A 45 15.05 3.01 7.62
N THR A 46 16.10 2.96 8.43
CA THR A 46 17.43 2.48 8.01
C THR A 46 17.90 1.37 8.93
N PRO A 47 18.95 0.62 8.56
CA PRO A 47 19.60 -0.26 9.52
C PRO A 47 19.97 0.50 10.80
N GLY A 48 19.67 -0.09 11.95
CA GLY A 48 19.81 0.54 13.28
C GLY A 48 18.53 1.18 13.84
N THR A 49 17.51 1.48 13.03
CA THR A 49 16.20 1.96 13.52
C THR A 49 15.59 0.91 14.45
N THR A 50 15.05 1.34 15.60
CA THR A 50 14.42 0.42 16.55
C THR A 50 13.06 -0.08 16.05
N ARG A 51 12.62 -1.24 16.51
CA ARG A 51 11.27 -1.77 16.22
C ARG A 51 10.19 -0.79 16.66
N THR A 52 10.36 -0.11 17.79
CA THR A 52 9.44 0.95 18.23
C THR A 52 9.35 2.11 17.23
N GLU A 53 10.46 2.54 16.66
CA GLU A 53 10.46 3.61 15.66
C GLU A 53 9.87 3.15 14.33
N LEU A 54 10.20 1.95 13.87
CA LEU A 54 9.57 1.33 12.70
C LEU A 54 8.04 1.32 12.85
N LEU A 55 7.56 0.89 14.02
CA LEU A 55 6.15 0.82 14.35
C LEU A 55 5.44 2.18 14.37
N LYS A 56 6.14 3.33 14.24
CA LYS A 56 5.50 4.64 14.06
C LYS A 56 5.01 4.85 12.61
N VAL A 57 5.66 4.22 11.65
CA VAL A 57 5.36 4.33 10.20
C VAL A 57 4.56 3.11 9.72
N PHE A 58 4.97 1.92 10.16
CA PHE A 58 4.37 0.66 9.80
C PHE A 58 3.60 0.04 10.98
N THR A 59 2.80 -0.99 10.69
CA THR A 59 2.12 -1.82 11.68
C THR A 59 2.26 -3.29 11.30
N THR A 60 2.01 -4.18 12.26
CA THR A 60 2.03 -5.62 12.03
C THR A 60 0.81 -6.06 11.21
N GLU A 61 1.02 -7.01 10.32
CA GLU A 61 -0.03 -7.84 9.72
C GLU A 61 0.07 -9.26 10.29
N GLY A 62 -0.96 -10.08 10.10
CA GLY A 62 -0.92 -11.52 10.37
C GLY A 62 0.08 -12.28 9.49
N GLY A 63 0.03 -13.61 9.55
CA GLY A 63 0.93 -14.48 8.80
C GLY A 63 2.18 -14.92 9.56
N LEU A 64 3.11 -15.55 8.86
CA LEU A 64 4.30 -16.16 9.45
C LEU A 64 5.30 -15.07 9.88
N SER A 65 5.67 -15.08 11.17
CA SER A 65 6.62 -14.13 11.74
C SER A 65 7.50 -14.81 12.78
N THR A 66 8.69 -14.24 12.99
CA THR A 66 9.64 -14.62 14.03
C THR A 66 10.21 -13.36 14.67
N ALA A 67 10.85 -13.48 15.84
CA ALA A 67 11.54 -12.34 16.45
C ALA A 67 12.54 -11.66 15.50
N ALA A 68 13.17 -12.41 14.60
CA ALA A 68 14.19 -11.90 13.68
C ALA A 68 13.65 -11.43 12.33
N ARG A 69 12.43 -11.82 11.93
CA ARG A 69 11.90 -11.51 10.60
C ARG A 69 10.39 -11.40 10.61
N ARG A 70 9.87 -10.33 10.01
CA ARG A 70 8.43 -10.08 9.89
C ARG A 70 8.12 -9.18 8.69
N THR A 71 6.95 -9.40 8.09
CA THR A 71 6.33 -8.49 7.14
C THR A 71 5.48 -7.45 7.88
N PHE A 72 5.68 -6.18 7.54
CA PHE A 72 4.91 -5.06 8.06
C PHE A 72 4.14 -4.37 6.96
N VAL A 73 3.02 -3.76 7.32
CA VAL A 73 2.16 -3.01 6.41
C VAL A 73 2.15 -1.52 6.78
N HIS A 74 2.03 -0.65 5.78
CA HIS A 74 2.01 0.78 6.02
C HIS A 74 0.71 1.18 6.74
N ARG A 75 0.81 2.00 7.79
CA ARG A 75 -0.35 2.37 8.64
C ARG A 75 -1.52 3.00 7.89
N ARG A 76 -1.22 3.72 6.81
CA ARG A 76 -2.24 4.40 5.98
C ARG A 76 -2.78 3.56 4.82
N CYS A 77 -2.14 2.45 4.50
CA CYS A 77 -2.50 1.61 3.36
C CYS A 77 -1.93 0.20 3.57
N PRO A 78 -2.75 -0.76 4.05
CA PRO A 78 -2.30 -2.12 4.32
C PRO A 78 -1.77 -2.87 3.08
N TYR A 79 -2.09 -2.38 1.88
CA TYR A 79 -1.56 -2.94 0.64
C TYR A 79 -0.06 -2.70 0.44
N ILE A 80 0.52 -1.72 1.15
CA ILE A 80 1.94 -1.37 1.02
C ILE A 80 2.70 -2.13 2.10
N LYS A 81 3.52 -3.08 1.67
CA LYS A 81 4.23 -3.98 2.57
C LYS A 81 5.74 -3.81 2.49
N VAL A 82 6.41 -4.17 3.58
CA VAL A 82 7.87 -4.30 3.66
C VAL A 82 8.23 -5.55 4.45
N ASP A 83 9.25 -6.26 3.97
CA ASP A 83 9.89 -7.33 4.74
C ASP A 83 11.04 -6.75 5.54
N VAL A 84 11.09 -7.07 6.82
CA VAL A 84 12.09 -6.54 7.75
C VAL A 84 12.78 -7.70 8.46
N ASP A 85 14.11 -7.71 8.37
CA ASP A 85 14.98 -8.53 9.22
C ASP A 85 15.50 -7.66 10.37
N PHE A 86 15.63 -8.24 11.56
CA PHE A 86 16.09 -7.56 12.77
C PHE A 86 17.36 -8.17 13.34
N THR A 87 18.20 -7.31 13.91
CA THR A 87 19.20 -7.70 14.89
C THR A 87 18.53 -7.73 16.26
N LEU A 88 18.54 -8.92 16.88
CA LEU A 88 17.94 -9.18 18.18
C LEU A 88 18.79 -8.54 19.28
N SER A 89 18.14 -7.89 20.26
CA SER A 89 18.82 -7.35 21.43
C SER A 89 19.46 -8.43 22.33
N ASP A 90 18.91 -9.64 22.31
CA ASP A 90 19.48 -10.85 22.89
C ASP A 90 19.40 -12.00 21.88
N PRO A 91 20.51 -12.65 21.48
CA PRO A 91 20.50 -13.76 20.52
C PRO A 91 19.63 -14.95 20.91
N LYS A 92 19.32 -15.12 22.21
CA LYS A 92 18.48 -16.20 22.72
C LYS A 92 17.00 -15.82 22.86
N GLN A 93 16.62 -14.58 22.56
CA GLN A 93 15.24 -14.15 22.68
C GLN A 93 14.34 -14.87 21.66
N ARG A 94 13.14 -15.22 22.11
CA ARG A 94 12.10 -15.81 21.26
C ARG A 94 11.01 -14.82 20.88
N ASP A 95 10.81 -13.83 21.73
CA ASP A 95 9.78 -12.82 21.56
C ASP A 95 10.33 -11.58 20.85
N GLU A 96 9.41 -10.85 20.24
CA GLU A 96 9.63 -9.56 19.62
C GLU A 96 9.92 -8.48 20.68
N ARG A 97 11.04 -7.74 20.59
CA ARG A 97 11.34 -6.66 21.54
C ARG A 97 11.33 -5.27 20.91
N PRO A 98 10.86 -4.24 21.65
CA PRO A 98 10.90 -2.83 21.23
C PRO A 98 12.31 -2.35 20.81
N THR A 99 13.33 -2.88 21.49
CA THR A 99 14.75 -2.52 21.33
C THR A 99 15.46 -3.23 20.18
N ASP A 100 14.80 -4.19 19.51
CA ASP A 100 15.37 -4.85 18.34
C ASP A 100 15.57 -3.83 17.22
N THR A 101 16.68 -3.93 16.50
CA THR A 101 17.02 -2.97 15.46
C THR A 101 16.86 -3.57 14.08
N VAL A 102 16.39 -2.77 13.13
CA VAL A 102 16.33 -3.17 11.73
C VAL A 102 17.74 -3.50 11.26
N SER A 103 17.94 -4.69 10.68
CA SER A 103 19.19 -5.06 10.01
C SER A 103 19.04 -4.94 8.49
N LYS A 104 17.88 -5.30 7.96
CA LYS A 104 17.50 -5.14 6.55
C LYS A 104 16.03 -4.78 6.44
N ILE A 105 15.72 -3.99 5.42
CA ILE A 105 14.35 -3.65 5.04
C ILE A 105 14.23 -3.71 3.51
N SER A 106 13.18 -4.34 3.01
CA SER A 106 12.90 -4.41 1.57
C SER A 106 12.49 -3.03 1.03
N ARG A 107 12.52 -2.88 -0.31
CA ARG A 107 11.72 -1.82 -0.95
C ARG A 107 10.23 -2.08 -0.67
N PRO A 108 9.41 -1.04 -0.55
CA PRO A 108 7.96 -1.22 -0.40
C PRO A 108 7.41 -1.87 -1.67
N TYR A 109 6.51 -2.83 -1.48
CA TYR A 109 5.81 -3.54 -2.55
C TYR A 109 4.31 -3.55 -2.28
N LEU A 110 3.54 -3.84 -3.33
CA LEU A 110 2.08 -3.94 -3.23
C LEU A 110 1.66 -5.39 -3.16
N GLU A 111 0.83 -5.72 -2.17
CA GLU A 111 0.24 -7.04 -2.02
C GLU A 111 -1.10 -6.91 -1.29
N LEU A 112 -2.05 -7.80 -1.57
CA LEU A 112 -3.31 -7.85 -0.83
C LEU A 112 -3.05 -8.17 0.65
N PRO A 113 -3.83 -7.59 1.57
CA PRO A 113 -3.70 -7.93 2.96
C PRO A 113 -4.11 -9.38 3.18
N ILE A 114 -3.46 -10.02 4.15
CA ILE A 114 -3.85 -11.33 4.63
C ILE A 114 -5.11 -11.10 5.47
N GLY A 115 -6.25 -11.49 4.92
CA GLY A 115 -7.52 -11.50 5.64
C GLY A 115 -7.55 -12.63 6.66
N ASP A 116 -8.20 -12.35 7.78
CA ASP A 116 -8.54 -13.27 8.87
C ASP A 116 -9.27 -14.53 8.38
#